data_AF-A0A9D2BU85-F1
#
_entry.id   AF-A0A9D2BU85-F1
#
_cell.length_a   1.000
_cell.length_b   1.000
_cell.length_c   1.000
_cell.angle_alpha   90.00
_cell.angle_beta   90.00
_cell.angle_gamma   90.00
#
_symmetry.space_group_name_H-M   'P 1'
#
loop_
_entity.id
_entity.type
_entity.pdbx_description
1 polymer ?
#
loop_
_entity_poly.entity_id
_entity_poly.type
_entity_poly.pdbx_seq_one_letter_code
_entity_poly.pdbx_strand_id
1 'polypeptide(L)'
;MTPFRETNRITSPYGWRTYTNAAGKTIREHHNGIDVVPTRYPGESVTDDAWDFREVTGGRVIEVSTGWNSGRGTLIKVQTAPGVIEFYQHCAAVYVKVGQQVPQG
;
A
#
# COMPACT_ATOMS: atom_id res chain seq x y z
N MET A 1 -7.40 5.05 -10.95
CA MET A 1 -7.37 3.57 -11.05
C MET A 1 -7.38 2.98 -9.64
N THR A 2 -7.54 1.67 -9.47
CA THR A 2 -7.31 0.98 -8.18
C THR A 2 -6.08 0.07 -8.29
N PRO A 3 -5.35 -0.18 -7.18
CA PRO A 3 -4.05 -0.85 -7.25
C PRO A 3 -4.13 -2.33 -7.67
N PHE A 4 -5.13 -3.09 -7.22
CA PHE A 4 -5.31 -4.48 -7.62
C PHE A 4 -6.18 -4.60 -8.87
N ARG A 5 -5.92 -5.62 -9.68
CA ARG A 5 -6.60 -5.84 -10.98
C ARG A 5 -8.12 -5.96 -10.87
N GLU A 6 -8.61 -6.62 -9.81
CA GLU A 6 -10.02 -6.96 -9.66
C GLU A 6 -10.60 -6.34 -8.39
N THR A 7 -10.52 -7.05 -7.27
CA THR A 7 -11.13 -6.61 -6.02
C THR A 7 -10.20 -5.63 -5.31
N ASN A 8 -10.76 -4.54 -4.78
CA ASN A 8 -10.02 -3.54 -4.01
C ASN A 8 -10.83 -3.17 -2.77
N ARG A 9 -10.89 -4.10 -1.81
CA ARG A 9 -11.64 -3.89 -0.58
C ARG A 9 -10.80 -3.08 0.40
N ILE A 10 -11.34 -1.94 0.83
CA ILE A 10 -10.74 -1.15 1.90
C ILE A 10 -10.98 -1.86 3.24
N THR A 11 -9.91 -2.22 3.93
CA THR A 11 -9.95 -2.80 5.28
C THR A 11 -9.74 -1.76 6.38
N SER A 12 -9.07 -0.65 6.06
CA SER A 12 -8.95 0.51 6.95
C SER A 12 -8.93 1.80 6.14
N PRO A 13 -9.81 2.78 6.42
CA PRO A 13 -9.81 4.06 5.73
C PRO A 13 -8.71 5.00 6.25
N TYR A 14 -8.54 6.13 5.56
CA TYR A 14 -7.77 7.29 6.02
C TYR A 14 -8.51 8.00 7.16
N GLY A 15 -7.75 8.54 8.12
CA GLY A 15 -8.28 9.34 9.22
C GLY A 15 -8.15 8.68 10.59
N TRP A 16 -8.89 9.20 11.56
CA TRP A 16 -8.86 8.68 12.94
C TRP A 16 -9.52 7.31 13.04
N ARG A 17 -8.78 6.34 13.60
CA ARG A 17 -9.27 4.99 13.87
C ARG A 17 -9.10 4.63 15.34
N THR A 18 -10.01 3.81 15.84
CA THR A 18 -9.96 3.21 17.18
C THR A 18 -10.01 1.70 17.04
N TYR A 19 -9.03 0.99 17.58
CA TYR A 19 -8.95 -0.47 17.52
C TYR A 19 -8.29 -1.05 18.77
N THR A 20 -8.50 -2.34 19.03
CA THR A 20 -7.82 -3.07 20.10
C THR A 20 -6.59 -3.75 19.53
N ASN A 21 -5.41 -3.44 20.07
CA ASN A 21 -4.17 -4.07 19.60
C ASN A 21 -4.03 -5.52 20.12
N ALA A 22 -3.00 -6.24 19.66
CA ALA A 22 -2.74 -7.62 20.07
C ALA A 22 -2.52 -7.81 21.59
N ALA A 23 -2.19 -6.73 22.32
CA ALA A 23 -2.03 -6.74 23.77
C ALA A 23 -3.34 -6.42 24.52
N GLY A 24 -4.48 -6.35 23.83
CA GLY A 24 -5.79 -6.05 24.42
C GLY A 24 -6.01 -4.57 24.77
N LYS A 25 -5.10 -3.67 24.37
CA LYS A 25 -5.22 -2.23 24.64
C LYS A 25 -5.98 -1.53 23.53
N THR A 26 -6.96 -0.70 23.90
CA THR A 26 -7.61 0.23 22.97
C THR A 26 -6.64 1.33 22.57
N ILE A 27 -6.40 1.44 21.26
CA ILE A 27 -5.55 2.44 20.62
C ILE A 27 -6.45 3.38 19.81
N ARG A 28 -6.15 4.68 19.87
CA ARG A 28 -6.70 5.69 18.96
C ARG A 28 -5.55 6.39 18.27
N GLU A 29 -5.52 6.31 16.96
CA GLU A 29 -4.45 6.89 16.14
C GLU A 29 -4.98 7.42 14.81
N HIS A 30 -4.21 8.31 14.19
CA HIS A 30 -4.53 8.84 12.87
C HIS A 30 -3.82 8.01 11.79
N HIS A 31 -4.61 7.39 10.91
CA HIS A 31 -4.11 6.61 9.79
C HIS A 31 -3.90 7.51 8.56
N ASN A 32 -2.63 7.71 8.19
CA ASN A 32 -2.22 8.57 7.07
C ASN A 32 -2.23 7.85 5.71
N GLY A 33 -3.10 6.85 5.54
CA GLY A 33 -3.19 6.03 4.33
C GLY A 33 -4.50 5.26 4.28
N ILE A 34 -4.61 4.35 3.32
CA ILE A 34 -5.70 3.39 3.23
C ILE A 34 -5.10 1.98 3.15
N ASP A 35 -5.72 1.04 3.85
CA ASP A 35 -5.36 -0.37 3.75
C ASP A 35 -6.34 -1.03 2.77
N VAL A 36 -5.80 -1.66 1.73
CA VAL A 36 -6.58 -2.28 0.65
C VAL A 36 -6.11 -3.69 0.44
N VAL A 37 -7.03 -4.60 0.16
CA VAL A 37 -6.74 -6.03 -0.11
C VAL A 37 -7.50 -6.52 -1.35
N PRO A 38 -6.97 -7.54 -2.06
CA PRO A 38 -7.59 -8.13 -3.23
C PRO A 38 -8.69 -9.17 -2.90
N THR A 39 -9.17 -9.21 -1.66
CA THR A 39 -10.21 -10.13 -1.18
C THR A 39 -11.52 -9.40 -0.91
N ARG A 40 -12.67 -10.03 -1.15
CA ARG A 40 -14.03 -9.56 -0.89
C ARG A 40 -14.43 -9.67 0.59
N TYR A 41 -13.93 -10.68 1.30
CA TYR A 41 -14.18 -10.90 2.71
C TYR A 41 -12.93 -11.46 3.43
N PRO A 42 -12.81 -11.34 4.77
CA PRO A 42 -11.64 -11.85 5.48
C PRO A 42 -11.54 -13.37 5.33
N GLY A 43 -10.33 -13.87 5.03
CA GLY A 43 -10.08 -15.31 4.87
C GLY A 43 -10.42 -15.88 3.49
N GLU A 44 -10.89 -15.07 2.54
CA GLU A 44 -11.01 -15.51 1.15
C GLU A 44 -9.63 -15.87 0.57
N SER A 45 -9.55 -17.04 -0.09
CA SER A 45 -8.36 -17.43 -0.85
C SER A 45 -8.46 -16.86 -2.27
N VAL A 46 -7.41 -16.19 -2.70
CA VAL A 46 -7.23 -15.66 -4.06
C VAL A 46 -5.92 -16.18 -4.61
N THR A 47 -5.74 -16.11 -5.93
CA THR A 47 -4.47 -16.46 -6.58
C THR A 47 -3.37 -15.49 -6.14
N ASP A 48 -2.11 -15.94 -6.15
CA ASP A 48 -0.98 -15.12 -5.69
C ASP A 48 -0.83 -13.82 -6.50
N ASP A 49 -1.10 -13.88 -7.81
CA ASP A 49 -1.05 -12.71 -8.70
C ASP A 49 -2.14 -11.66 -8.41
N ALA A 50 -3.18 -12.02 -7.65
CA ALA A 50 -4.16 -11.03 -7.18
C ALA A 50 -3.54 -10.03 -6.19
N TRP A 51 -2.43 -10.39 -5.53
CA TRP A 51 -1.69 -9.52 -4.61
C TRP A 51 -0.68 -8.62 -5.31
N ASP A 52 -0.46 -8.80 -6.61
CA ASP A 52 0.31 -7.84 -7.39
C ASP A 52 -0.48 -6.54 -7.50
N PHE A 53 0.14 -5.44 -7.07
CA PHE A 53 -0.44 -4.12 -7.19
C PHE A 53 0.25 -3.30 -8.28
N ARG A 54 -0.51 -2.36 -8.82
CA ARG A 54 -0.11 -1.46 -9.88
C ARG A 54 -0.10 -0.03 -9.36
N GLU A 55 0.70 0.80 -10.02
CA GLU A 55 0.75 2.20 -9.69
C GLU A 55 -0.57 2.88 -10.12
N VAL A 56 -1.08 3.78 -9.28
CA VAL A 56 -2.45 4.28 -9.38
C VAL A 56 -2.61 5.51 -10.29
N THR A 57 -1.56 6.30 -10.54
CA THR A 57 -1.64 7.64 -11.13
C THR A 57 -0.70 7.85 -12.32
N GLY A 58 0.48 7.27 -12.27
CA GLY A 58 1.61 7.36 -13.17
C GLY A 58 2.68 8.23 -12.52
N GLY A 59 3.95 7.83 -12.62
CA GLY A 59 5.02 8.64 -12.04
C GLY A 59 6.42 8.05 -12.13
N ARG A 60 7.34 8.72 -11.45
CA ARG A 60 8.74 8.29 -11.33
C ARG A 60 8.98 7.66 -9.98
N VAL A 61 9.54 6.46 -9.95
CA VAL A 61 9.98 5.82 -8.71
C VAL A 61 11.16 6.62 -8.15
N ILE A 62 10.98 7.19 -6.96
CA ILE A 62 12.00 8.02 -6.30
C ILE A 62 12.67 7.30 -5.13
N GLU A 63 12.03 6.26 -4.59
CA GLU A 63 12.58 5.47 -3.49
C GLU A 63 12.09 4.03 -3.57
N VAL A 64 13.02 3.10 -3.30
CA VAL A 64 12.73 1.70 -2.96
C VAL A 64 13.54 1.43 -1.70
N SER A 65 12.86 1.13 -0.59
CA SER A 65 13.51 0.79 0.67
C SER A 65 13.06 -0.58 1.15
N THR A 66 14.01 -1.40 1.60
CA THR A 66 13.78 -2.77 2.05
C THR A 66 14.02 -2.90 3.57
N GLY A 67 13.32 -3.81 4.23
CA GLY A 67 13.53 -4.11 5.65
C GLY A 67 12.62 -3.30 6.59
N TRP A 68 13.05 -3.11 7.84
CA TRP A 68 12.23 -2.48 8.87
C TRP A 68 12.29 -0.94 8.76
N ASN A 69 11.38 -0.34 8.00
CA ASN A 69 11.25 1.11 7.80
C ASN A 69 10.28 1.76 8.81
N SER A 70 10.64 1.73 10.10
CA SER A 70 9.79 2.26 11.19
C SER A 70 8.37 1.71 11.15
N GLY A 71 8.25 0.39 10.99
CA GLY A 71 6.98 -0.31 10.89
C GLY A 71 6.35 -0.39 9.49
N ARG A 72 6.83 0.36 8.48
CA ARG A 72 6.27 0.35 7.12
C ARG A 72 6.67 -0.86 6.26
N GLY A 73 7.61 -1.67 6.75
CA GLY A 73 8.21 -2.76 5.98
C GLY A 73 8.91 -2.25 4.71
N THR A 74 9.06 -3.12 3.72
CA THR A 74 9.52 -2.71 2.38
C THR A 74 8.52 -1.73 1.77
N LEU A 75 9.02 -0.63 1.20
CA LEU A 75 8.19 0.42 0.63
C LEU A 75 8.75 0.96 -0.68
N ILE A 76 7.85 1.52 -1.48
CA ILE A 76 8.12 2.20 -2.75
C ILE A 76 7.49 3.60 -2.67
N LYS A 77 8.22 4.63 -3.11
CA LYS A 77 7.69 5.98 -3.29
C LYS A 77 7.70 6.37 -4.76
N VAL A 78 6.57 6.89 -5.24
CA VAL A 78 6.40 7.35 -6.62
C VAL A 78 6.05 8.83 -6.60
N GLN A 79 6.84 9.64 -7.30
CA GLN A 79 6.49 11.04 -7.53
C GLN A 79 5.60 11.13 -8.77
N THR A 80 4.35 11.55 -8.58
CA THR A 80 3.33 11.62 -9.64
C THR A 80 3.19 13.04 -10.20
N ALA A 81 3.47 14.05 -9.39
CA ALA A 81 3.52 15.46 -9.77
C ALA A 81 4.48 16.25 -8.84
N PRO A 82 4.83 17.51 -9.16
CA PRO A 82 5.61 18.34 -8.23
C PRO A 82 4.94 18.43 -6.85
N GLY A 83 5.64 17.98 -5.81
CA GLY A 83 5.12 17.96 -4.44
C GLY A 83 4.12 16.84 -4.11
N VAL A 84 3.78 15.96 -5.06
CA VAL A 84 2.83 14.85 -4.84
C VAL A 84 3.57 13.52 -4.90
N ILE A 85 3.55 12.78 -3.79
CA ILE A 85 4.24 11.49 -3.63
C ILE A 85 3.26 10.46 -3.11
N GLU A 86 3.18 9.34 -3.82
CA GLU A 86 2.46 8.15 -3.38
C GLU A 86 3.40 7.18 -2.68
N PHE A 87 2.89 6.50 -1.66
CA PHE A 87 3.64 5.53 -0.85
C PHE A 87 2.93 4.18 -0.93
N TYR A 88 3.68 3.15 -1.31
CA TYR A 88 3.25 1.76 -1.27
C TYR A 88 4.08 1.05 -0.20
N GLN A 89 3.43 0.42 0.79
CA GLN A 89 4.08 -0.09 2.00
C GLN A 89 3.74 -1.57 2.22
N HIS A 90 4.47 -2.22 3.13
CA HIS A 90 4.31 -3.64 3.47
C HIS A 90 4.47 -4.59 2.28
N CYS A 91 5.28 -4.22 1.29
CA CYS A 91 5.47 -5.02 0.09
C CYS A 91 6.28 -6.30 0.37
N ALA A 92 5.81 -7.45 -0.11
CA ALA A 92 6.55 -8.71 -0.02
C ALA A 92 7.70 -8.78 -1.04
N ALA A 93 7.48 -8.25 -2.24
CA ALA A 93 8.44 -8.18 -3.34
C ALA A 93 8.39 -6.81 -4.02
N VAL A 94 9.45 -6.47 -4.76
CA VAL A 94 9.56 -5.22 -5.50
C VAL A 94 10.00 -5.52 -6.94
N TYR A 95 9.20 -5.07 -7.91
CA TYR A 95 9.43 -5.30 -9.34
C TYR A 95 9.84 -4.03 -10.11
N VAL A 96 10.14 -2.96 -9.38
CA VAL A 96 10.55 -1.66 -9.94
C VAL A 96 11.88 -1.22 -9.34
N LYS A 97 12.53 -0.26 -9.98
CA LYS A 97 13.78 0.34 -9.50
C LYS A 97 13.70 1.86 -9.43
N VAL A 98 14.50 2.46 -8.54
CA VAL A 98 14.64 3.93 -8.46
C VAL A 98 15.01 4.50 -9.84
N GLY A 99 14.34 5.59 -10.20
CA GLY A 99 14.48 6.27 -11.49
C GLY A 99 13.59 5.73 -12.60
N GLN A 100 12.95 4.57 -12.41
CA GLN A 100 12.00 4.01 -13.39
C GLN A 100 10.77 4.90 -13.52
N GLN A 101 10.36 5.17 -14.76
CA GLN A 101 9.05 5.72 -15.07
C GLN A 101 8.04 4.56 -15.11
N VAL A 102 6.95 4.69 -14.36
CA VAL A 102 5.84 3.74 -14.36
C VAL A 102 4.59 4.45 -14.89
N PRO A 103 3.86 3.84 -15.85
CA PRO A 103 2.55 4.36 -16.24
C PRO A 103 1.52 4.12 -15.14
N GLN A 104 0.36 4.75 -15.26
CA GLN A 104 -0.82 4.35 -14.50
C GLN A 104 -1.22 2.91 -14.91
N GLY A 105 -1.36 2.02 -13.93
CA GLY A 105 -1.75 0.61 -14.12
C GLY A 105 -0.61 -0.37 -14.27
#